data_AF-A0A9P5VG49-F1
#
_entry.id   AF-A0A9P5VG49-F1
#
_cell.length_a   1.000
_cell.length_b   1.000
_cell.length_c   1.000
_cell.angle_alpha   90.00
_cell.angle_beta   90.00
_cell.angle_gamma   90.00
#
_symmetry.space_group_name_H-M   'P 1'
#
loop_
_entity.id
_entity.type
_entity.pdbx_description
1 polymer ?
#
loop_
_entity_poly.entity_id
_entity_poly.type
_entity_poly.pdbx_seq_one_letter_code
_entity_poly.pdbx_strand_id
1 'polypeptide(L)' 'MVINITDLKKTLQTAVMDPCDHRNLDKDVPYFKATPSTTENLAVFLWENITKYLPASEHYQLYEIKLHETDKNIVVYRGE' A
#
# COMPACT_ATOMS: atom_id res chain seq x y z
N MET A 1 4.08 -20.69 8.86
CA MET A 1 4.14 -19.36 8.21
C MET A 1 2.91 -18.58 8.63
N VAL A 2 3.05 -17.29 8.89
CA VAL A 2 1.91 -16.42 9.27
C VAL A 2 0.95 -16.27 8.08
N ILE A 3 1.49 -16.00 6.89
CA ILE A 3 0.79 -16.02 5.60
C ILE A 3 1.70 -16.68 4.55
N ASN A 4 1.13 -17.33 3.53
CA ASN A 4 1.89 -17.80 2.39
C ASN A 4 2.42 -16.61 1.57
N ILE A 5 3.73 -16.55 1.36
CA ILE A 5 4.39 -15.46 0.64
C ILE A 5 3.90 -15.35 -0.82
N THR A 6 3.47 -16.47 -1.43
CA THR A 6 2.91 -16.46 -2.78
C THR A 6 1.59 -15.70 -2.84
N ASP A 7 0.76 -15.85 -1.81
CA ASP A 7 -0.52 -15.15 -1.73
C ASP A 7 -0.31 -13.67 -1.39
N LEU A 8 0.62 -13.37 -0.47
CA LEU A 8 1.03 -12.00 -0.19
C LEU A 8 1.56 -11.28 -1.44
N LYS A 9 2.40 -11.95 -2.25
CA LYS A 9 2.91 -11.39 -3.51
C LYS A 9 1.78 -11.04 -4.48
N LYS A 10 0.76 -11.90 -4.61
CA LYS A 10 -0.41 -11.62 -5.45
C LYS A 10 -1.21 -10.43 -4.92
N THR A 11 -1.42 -10.36 -3.61
CA THR A 11 -2.08 -9.20 -2.98
C THR A 11 -1.33 -7.91 -3.27
N LEU A 12 0.00 -7.89 -3.11
CA LEU A 12 0.81 -6.69 -3.37
C LEU A 12 0.84 -6.31 -4.85
N GLN A 13 0.79 -7.28 -5.77
CA GLN A 13 0.68 -6.98 -7.20
C GLN A 13 -0.59 -6.18 -7.47
N THR A 14 -1.75 -6.65 -7.01
CA THR A 14 -3.03 -5.99 -7.24
C THR A 14 -3.18 -4.68 -6.47
N ALA A 15 -2.73 -4.65 -5.21
CA ALA A 15 -2.97 -3.53 -4.30
C ALA A 15 -1.97 -2.38 -4.46
N VAL A 16 -0.75 -2.68 -4.93
CA VAL A 16 0.36 -1.71 -4.99
C VAL A 16 0.88 -1.53 -6.41
N MET A 17 1.30 -2.61 -7.06
CA MET A 17 2.01 -2.52 -8.34
C MET A 17 1.08 -2.08 -9.48
N ASP A 18 -0.06 -2.74 -9.65
CA ASP A 18 -1.01 -2.45 -10.73
C ASP A 18 -1.51 -0.98 -10.75
N PRO A 19 -1.85 -0.36 -9.59
CA PRO A 19 -2.26 1.04 -9.58
C PRO A 19 -1.10 2.05 -9.61
N CYS A 20 0.09 1.73 -9.08
CA CYS A 20 1.13 2.74 -8.85
C CYS A 20 2.37 2.60 -9.74
N ASP A 21 2.74 1.39 -10.17
CA ASP A 21 3.99 1.17 -10.89
C ASP A 21 3.97 1.83 -12.28
N HIS A 22 5.06 2.54 -12.61
CA HIS A 22 5.20 3.30 -13.85
C HIS A 22 4.02 4.26 -14.16
N ARG A 23 3.37 4.81 -13.14
CA ARG A 23 2.23 5.75 -13.29
C ARG A 23 2.51 7.13 -12.73
N ASN A 24 1.74 8.11 -13.19
CA ASN A 24 1.64 9.41 -12.53
C ASN A 24 0.51 9.36 -11.48
N LEU A 25 0.86 9.52 -10.19
CA LEU A 25 -0.10 9.39 -9.09
C LEU A 25 -1.27 10.38 -9.24
N ASP A 26 -1.00 11.67 -9.45
CA ASP A 26 -2.05 12.71 -9.50
C ASP A 26 -3.00 12.57 -10.70
N LYS A 27 -2.53 12.02 -11.82
CA LYS A 27 -3.30 11.89 -13.06
C LYS A 27 -4.00 10.55 -13.21
N ASP A 28 -3.27 9.47 -12.94
CA ASP A 28 -3.67 8.11 -13.29
C ASP A 28 -4.32 7.36 -12.13
N VAL A 29 -4.10 7.78 -10.89
CA VAL A 29 -4.66 7.14 -9.70
C VAL A 29 -5.78 8.01 -9.14
N PRO A 30 -7.05 7.57 -9.24
CA PRO A 30 -8.21 8.40 -8.86
C PRO A 30 -8.18 8.98 -7.45
N TYR A 31 -7.55 8.27 -6.50
CA TYR A 31 -7.41 8.71 -5.11
C TYR A 31 -6.68 10.06 -5.00
N PHE A 32 -5.63 10.28 -5.78
CA PHE A 32 -4.80 11.49 -5.68
C PHE A 32 -5.34 12.69 -6.45
N LYS A 33 -6.52 12.58 -7.08
CA LYS A 33 -7.18 13.74 -7.71
C LYS A 33 -7.71 14.75 -6.70
N ALA A 34 -8.10 14.27 -5.51
CA ALA A 34 -8.63 15.08 -4.42
C ALA A 34 -7.68 15.17 -3.21
N THR A 35 -6.62 14.36 -3.20
CA THR A 35 -5.67 14.23 -2.08
C THR A 35 -4.25 14.42 -2.60
N PRO A 36 -3.42 15.28 -1.99
CA PRO A 36 -2.03 15.45 -2.41
C PRO A 36 -1.24 14.15 -2.38
N SER A 37 -0.42 13.86 -3.41
CA SER A 37 0.38 12.64 -3.51
C SER A 37 1.65 12.65 -2.64
N THR A 38 1.54 13.06 -1.38
CA THR A 38 2.67 12.96 -0.44
C THR A 38 2.90 11.51 -0.03
N THR A 39 4.10 11.19 0.45
CA THR A 39 4.47 9.83 0.89
C THR A 39 3.57 9.34 2.04
N GLU A 40 3.09 10.24 2.89
CA GLU A 40 2.11 9.94 3.96
C GLU A 40 0.75 9.54 3.40
N ASN A 41 0.19 10.31 2.48
CA ASN A 41 -1.10 9.98 1.85
C ASN A 41 -0.99 8.71 0.99
N LEU A 42 0.16 8.47 0.38
CA LEU A 42 0.44 7.21 -0.31
C LEU A 42 0.46 6.03 0.67
N ALA A 43 1.03 6.17 1.85
CA ALA A 43 1.01 5.12 2.87
C ALA A 43 -0.42 4.78 3.32
N VAL A 44 -1.28 5.79 3.50
CA VAL A 44 -2.70 5.61 3.83
C VAL A 44 -3.44 4.90 2.70
N PHE A 45 -3.28 5.37 1.46
CA PHE A 45 -3.88 4.74 0.27
C PHE A 45 -3.49 3.25 0.13
N LEU A 46 -2.19 2.94 0.29
CA LEU A 46 -1.70 1.58 0.19
C LEU A 46 -2.20 0.71 1.35
N TRP A 47 -2.35 1.26 2.56
CA TRP A 47 -2.94 0.55 3.68
C TRP A 47 -4.37 0.12 3.41
N GLU A 48 -5.20 1.04 2.94
CA GLU A 48 -6.59 0.77 2.59
C GLU A 48 -6.69 -0.29 1.48
N ASN A 49 -5.86 -0.17 0.44
CA ASN A 49 -5.84 -1.15 -0.65
C ASN A 49 -5.35 -2.52 -0.21
N ILE A 50 -4.22 -2.60 0.50
CA ILE A 50 -3.67 -3.88 0.96
C ILE A 50 -4.69 -4.54 1.88
N THR A 51 -5.27 -3.82 2.83
CA THR A 51 -6.30 -4.38 3.75
C THR A 51 -7.51 -4.93 2.98
N LYS A 52 -7.91 -4.28 1.88
CA LYS A 52 -9.02 -4.74 1.03
C LYS A 52 -8.71 -6.03 0.25
N TYR A 53 -7.48 -6.19 -0.24
CA TYR A 53 -7.07 -7.33 -1.06
C TYR A 53 -6.36 -8.45 -0.27
N LEU A 54 -6.01 -8.20 0.98
CA LEU A 54 -5.42 -9.20 1.86
C LEU A 54 -6.52 -10.20 2.26
N PRO A 55 -6.28 -11.51 2.16
CA PRO A 55 -7.30 -12.49 2.54
C PRO A 55 -7.65 -12.35 4.03
N ALA A 56 -8.93 -12.38 4.35
CA ALA A 56 -9.38 -12.34 5.74
C ALA A 56 -8.82 -13.55 6.52
N SER A 57 -8.29 -13.30 7.70
CA SER A 57 -7.74 -14.33 8.57
C SER A 57 -7.86 -13.94 10.03
N GLU A 58 -8.12 -14.91 10.90
CA GLU A 58 -8.04 -14.74 12.36
C GLU A 58 -6.60 -14.86 12.89
N HIS A 59 -5.65 -15.29 12.05
CA HIS A 59 -4.28 -15.60 12.44
C HIS A 59 -3.27 -14.52 12.07
N TYR A 60 -3.64 -13.60 11.20
CA TYR A 60 -2.76 -12.52 10.77
C TYR A 60 -3.56 -11.26 10.41
N GLN A 61 -2.87 -10.13 10.50
CA GLN A 61 -3.36 -8.84 10.06
C GLN A 61 -2.20 -8.01 9.52
N LEU A 62 -2.51 -7.00 8.71
CA LEU A 62 -1.53 -6.01 8.31
C LEU A 62 -1.09 -5.23 9.55
N TYR A 63 0.22 -5.14 9.78
CA TYR A 63 0.78 -4.50 10.97
C TYR A 63 1.41 -3.14 10.65
N GLU A 64 2.20 -3.07 9.58
CA GLU A 64 2.97 -1.87 9.24
C GLU A 64 3.19 -1.80 7.72
N ILE A 65 3.06 -0.60 7.17
CA ILE A 65 3.61 -0.24 5.87
C ILE A 65 4.75 0.74 6.12
N LYS A 66 5.89 0.48 5.47
CA LYS A 66 7.03 1.38 5.43
C LYS A 66 7.34 1.75 3.98
N LEU A 67 7.22 3.02 3.67
CA LEU A 67 7.54 3.57 2.36
C LEU A 67 8.85 4.34 2.40
N HIS A 68 9.68 4.08 1.41
CA HIS A 68 10.91 4.81 1.14
C HIS A 68 10.69 5.60 -0.14
N GLU A 69 10.46 6.90 -0.01
CA GLU A 69 10.40 7.78 -1.18
C GLU A 69 11.81 8.00 -1.72
N THR A 70 12.76 8.20 -0.81
CA THR A 70 14.20 8.21 -1.05
C THR A 70 14.91 7.58 0.15
N ASP A 71 16.23 7.45 0.10
CA ASP A 71 17.01 6.91 1.24
C ASP A 71 16.88 7.73 2.52
N LYS A 72 16.51 9.01 2.43
CA LYS A 72 16.40 9.95 3.56
C LYS A 72 14.96 10.21 3.99
N ASN A 73 13.98 9.91 3.15
CA ASN A 73 12.58 10.17 3.40
C ASN A 73 11.83 8.85 3.54
N ILE A 74 11.44 8.54 4.78
CA ILE A 74 10.79 7.29 5.12
C ILE A 74 9.52 7.60 5.90
N VAL A 75 8.42 7.00 5.48
CA VAL A 75 7.13 7.07 6.19
C VAL A 75 6.77 5.68 6.68
N VAL A 76 6.26 5.62 7.90
CA VAL A 76 5.71 4.40 8.51
C VAL A 76 4.26 4.66 8.88
N TYR A 77 3.37 3.74 8.51
CA TYR A 77 1.96 3.82 8.81
C TYR A 77 1.41 2.47 9.31
N ARG A 78 0.55 2.53 10.33
CA ARG A 78 0.00 1.36 11.04
C ARG A 78 -1.54 1.38 11.17
N GLY A 79 -2.22 2.20 10.37
CA GLY A 79 -3.69 2.32 10.40
C GLY A 79 -4.22 3.21 11.53
N GLU A 80 -3.43 4.19 11.98
CA GLU A 80 -3.82 5.19 13.01
C GLU A 80 -4.75 6.28 12.45
#